data_AF-A0A1C6C821-F1
#
_entry.id   AF-A0A1C6C821-F1
#
_cell.length_a   1.000
_cell.length_b   1.000
_cell.length_c   1.000
_cell.angle_alpha   90.00
_cell.angle_beta   90.00
_cell.angle_gamma   90.00
#
_symmetry.space_group_name_H-M   'P 1'
#
loop_
_entity.id
_entity.type
_entity.pdbx_description
1 polymer ?
#
loop_
_entity_poly.entity_id
_entity_poly.type
_entity_poly.pdbx_seq_one_letter_code
_entity_poly.pdbx_strand_id
1 'polypeptide(L)'
;MSARAKIFVEFVAMILRCKMYTKLNEEMKNLEKKPNYMTVPEAFKELGKIEMVRQLDNVYRLDHAVTANQQTILNAFGLDANYIKYYASELSKELKKAE
;
A
#
# COMPACT_ATOMS: atom_id res chain seq x y z
N MET A 1 -7.94 25.70 -4.32
CA MET A 1 -8.94 24.64 -4.63
C MET A 1 -10.33 25.18 -4.32
N SER A 2 -11.32 25.00 -5.18
CA SER A 2 -12.71 25.40 -4.88
C SER A 2 -13.28 24.62 -3.69
N ALA A 3 -14.21 25.19 -2.93
CA ALA A 3 -14.87 24.53 -1.80
C ALA A 3 -15.49 23.18 -2.22
N ARG A 4 -16.09 23.08 -3.41
CA ARG A 4 -16.64 21.82 -3.94
C ARG A 4 -15.56 20.76 -4.15
N ALA A 5 -14.40 21.16 -4.66
CA ALA A 5 -13.28 20.25 -4.87
C ALA A 5 -12.69 19.76 -3.54
N LYS A 6 -12.62 20.62 -2.52
CA LYS A 6 -12.19 20.24 -1.18
C LYS A 6 -13.14 19.20 -0.54
N ILE A 7 -14.44 19.46 -0.58
CA ILE A 7 -15.48 18.52 -0.08
C ILE A 7 -15.39 17.18 -0.81
N PHE A 8 -15.21 17.20 -2.13
CA PHE A 8 -15.09 15.98 -2.92
C PHE A 8 -13.87 15.15 -2.50
N VAL A 9 -12.70 15.76 -2.34
CA VAL A 9 -11.49 15.07 -1.88
C VAL A 9 -11.69 14.48 -0.48
N GLU A 10 -12.28 15.24 0.44
CA GLU A 10 -12.58 14.76 1.80
C GLU A 10 -13.55 13.57 1.79
N PHE A 11 -14.57 13.61 0.93
CA PHE A 11 -15.52 12.51 0.75
C PHE A 11 -14.84 11.24 0.21
N VAL A 12 -14.02 11.35 -0.83
CA VAL A 12 -13.26 10.22 -1.37
C VAL A 12 -12.30 9.66 -0.32
N ALA A 13 -11.58 10.53 0.40
CA ALA A 13 -10.69 10.11 1.49
C ALA A 13 -11.46 9.39 2.61
N MET A 14 -12.68 9.81 2.93
CA MET A 14 -13.55 9.13 3.89
C MET A 14 -13.90 7.72 3.44
N ILE A 15 -14.30 7.54 2.18
CA ILE A 15 -14.63 6.22 1.63
C ILE A 15 -13.43 5.28 1.70
N LEU A 16 -12.25 5.76 1.29
CA LEU A 16 -11.01 4.99 1.33
C LEU A 16 -10.66 4.59 2.78
N ARG A 17 -10.76 5.53 3.72
CA ARG A 17 -10.54 5.27 5.16
C ARG A 17 -11.50 4.21 5.69
N CYS A 18 -12.79 4.30 5.38
CA CYS A 18 -13.80 3.34 5.81
C CYS A 18 -13.52 1.94 5.23
N LYS A 19 -13.22 1.84 3.93
CA LYS A 19 -12.89 0.55 3.30
C LYS A 19 -11.64 -0.09 3.91
N MET A 20 -10.60 0.71 4.14
CA MET A 20 -9.37 0.26 4.79
C MET A 20 -9.63 -0.21 6.22
N TYR A 21 -10.39 0.54 7.01
CA TYR A 21 -10.78 0.16 8.37
C TYR A 21 -11.50 -1.19 8.39
N THR A 22 -12.48 -1.40 7.52
CA THR A 22 -13.21 -2.67 7.45
C THR A 22 -12.29 -3.83 7.12
N LYS A 23 -11.44 -3.69 6.10
CA LYS A 23 -10.52 -4.77 5.67
C LYS A 23 -9.48 -5.11 6.71
N LEU A 24 -8.82 -4.11 7.30
CA LEU A 24 -7.85 -4.36 8.36
C LEU A 24 -8.49 -5.00 9.60
N ASN A 25 -9.72 -4.62 9.96
CA ASN A 25 -10.43 -5.24 11.07
C ASN A 25 -10.91 -6.66 10.78
N GLU A 26 -11.30 -6.96 9.54
CA GLU A 26 -11.62 -8.33 9.11
C GLU A 26 -10.40 -9.21 9.27
N GLU A 27 -9.25 -8.78 8.75
CA GLU A 27 -8.00 -9.56 8.86
C GLU A 27 -7.52 -9.68 10.30
N MET A 28 -7.64 -8.62 11.10
CA MET A 28 -7.24 -8.64 12.51
C MET A 28 -8.05 -9.65 13.35
N LYS A 29 -9.27 -10.03 12.93
CA LYS A 29 -10.02 -11.12 13.59
C LYS A 29 -9.41 -12.50 13.36
N ASN A 30 -8.64 -12.67 12.28
CA ASN A 30 -7.95 -13.92 11.94
C ASN A 30 -6.57 -14.03 12.62
N LEU A 31 -6.09 -12.95 13.25
CA LEU A 31 -4.82 -12.92 13.95
C LEU A 31 -5.02 -13.29 15.42
N GLU A 32 -4.12 -14.11 15.97
CA GLU A 32 -4.13 -14.46 17.40
C GLU A 32 -3.88 -13.24 18.30
N LYS A 33 -3.11 -12.28 17.80
CA LYS A 33 -2.77 -11.02 18.47
C LYS A 33 -3.33 -9.86 17.68
N LYS A 34 -3.59 -8.74 18.36
CA LYS A 34 -4.00 -7.47 17.76
C LYS A 34 -2.78 -6.54 17.64
N PRO A 35 -1.98 -6.66 16.57
CA PRO A 35 -0.83 -5.78 16.38
C PRO A 35 -1.26 -4.33 16.17
N ASN A 36 -0.44 -3.39 16.63
CA ASN A 36 -0.68 -1.95 16.51
C ASN A 36 -0.66 -1.43 15.06
N TYR A 37 0.05 -2.12 14.16
CA TYR A 37 0.16 -1.75 12.75
C TYR A 37 -1.11 -2.03 11.92
N MET A 38 -2.14 -2.67 12.48
CA MET A 38 -3.41 -2.94 11.79
C MET A 38 -4.44 -1.80 11.94
N THR A 39 -4.08 -0.69 12.57
CA THR A 39 -4.89 0.54 12.54
C THR A 39 -4.68 1.28 11.23
N VAL A 40 -5.69 2.00 10.72
CA VAL A 40 -5.58 2.70 9.43
C VAL A 40 -4.33 3.61 9.33
N PRO A 41 -4.03 4.48 10.32
CA PRO A 41 -2.86 5.34 10.23
C PRO A 41 -1.54 4.57 10.22
N GLU A 42 -1.41 3.54 11.05
CA GLU A 42 -0.15 2.77 11.15
C GLU A 42 0.04 1.85 9.95
N ALA A 43 -1.02 1.26 9.42
CA ALA A 43 -0.97 0.49 8.19
C ALA A 43 -0.52 1.35 7.01
N PHE A 44 -1.01 2.59 6.90
CA PHE A 44 -0.53 3.55 5.89
C PHE A 44 0.97 3.86 6.05
N LYS A 45 1.44 4.10 7.28
CA LYS A 45 2.87 4.33 7.54
C LYS A 45 3.72 3.12 7.18
N GLU A 46 3.25 1.92 7.51
CA GLU A 46 4.00 0.68 7.28
C GLU A 46 4.08 0.31 5.79
N LEU A 47 2.97 0.44 5.06
CA LEU A 47 2.94 0.26 3.60
C LEU A 47 3.73 1.34 2.87
N GLY A 48 3.77 2.56 3.41
CA GLY A 48 4.55 3.68 2.84
C GLY A 48 6.06 3.42 2.82
N LYS A 49 6.56 2.47 3.61
CA LYS A 49 7.98 2.05 3.59
C LYS A 49 8.31 1.13 2.40
N ILE A 50 7.31 0.67 1.64
CA ILE A 50 7.53 -0.09 0.42
C ILE A 50 7.92 0.91 -0.67
N GLU A 51 9.22 1.05 -0.89
CA GLU A 51 9.77 2.02 -1.85
C GLU A 51 10.43 1.32 -3.04
N MET A 52 10.45 2.02 -4.17
CA MET A 52 11.16 1.61 -5.37
C MET A 52 12.29 2.59 -5.68
N VAL A 53 13.49 2.07 -5.91
CA VAL A 53 14.69 2.85 -6.24
C VAL A 53 15.16 2.53 -7.65
N ARG A 54 15.61 3.56 -8.37
CA ARG A 54 16.21 3.41 -9.71
C ARG A 54 17.65 2.94 -9.54
N GLN A 55 17.98 1.81 -10.17
CA GLN A 55 19.33 1.27 -10.18
C GLN A 55 20.13 1.76 -11.40
N LEU A 56 21.43 1.43 -11.45
CA LEU A 56 22.37 1.89 -12.47
C LEU A 56 22.00 1.46 -13.91
N ASP A 57 21.17 0.43 -14.04
CA ASP A 57 20.64 -0.06 -15.31
C ASP A 57 19.34 0.64 -15.75
N ASN A 58 18.98 1.74 -15.08
CA ASN A 58 17.74 2.50 -15.29
C ASN A 58 16.46 1.70 -15.06
N VAL A 59 16.55 0.62 -14.29
CA VAL A 59 15.38 -0.18 -13.86
C VAL A 59 15.04 0.20 -12.42
N TYR A 60 13.76 0.45 -12.17
CA TYR A 60 13.24 0.64 -10.83
C TYR A 60 12.96 -0.72 -10.19
N ARG A 61 13.48 -0.94 -8.98
CA ARG A 61 13.27 -2.16 -8.20
C ARG A 61 12.86 -1.80 -6.79
N LEU A 62 12.19 -2.73 -6.09
CA LEU A 62 11.94 -2.57 -4.66
C LEU A 62 13.27 -2.38 -3.93
N ASP A 63 13.35 -1.37 -3.07
CA ASP A 63 14.54 -1.07 -2.26
C ASP A 63 14.81 -2.19 -1.25
N HIS A 64 13.71 -2.66 -0.64
CA HIS A 64 13.72 -3.76 0.31
C HIS A 64 12.62 -4.78 -0.01
N ALA A 65 12.82 -6.01 0.48
CA ALA A 65 11.78 -7.02 0.43
C ALA A 65 10.59 -6.61 1.31
N VAL A 66 9.39 -7.04 0.93
CA VAL A 66 8.17 -6.85 1.73
C VAL A 66 8.35 -7.56 3.07
N THR A 67 8.19 -6.83 4.17
CA THR A 67 8.33 -7.35 5.53
C THR A 67 7.13 -8.21 5.94
N ALA A 68 7.26 -8.99 7.02
CA ALA A 68 6.13 -9.78 7.54
C ALA A 68 4.93 -8.91 7.95
N ASN A 69 5.17 -7.76 8.58
CA ASN A 69 4.10 -6.83 8.97
C ASN A 69 3.38 -6.26 7.75
N GLN A 70 4.14 -5.86 6.72
CA GLN A 70 3.58 -5.41 5.45
C GLN A 70 2.77 -6.51 4.77
N GLN A 71 3.28 -7.74 4.76
CA GLN A 71 2.58 -8.90 4.22
C GLN A 71 1.25 -9.14 4.94
N THR A 72 1.21 -9.04 6.28
CA THR A 72 -0.05 -9.14 7.04
C THR A 72 -1.06 -8.06 6.64
N ILE A 73 -0.60 -6.82 6.44
CA ILE A 73 -1.46 -5.73 5.98
C ILE A 73 -1.98 -6.00 4.57
N LEU A 74 -1.12 -6.48 3.66
CA LEU A 74 -1.48 -6.81 2.27
C LEU A 74 -2.50 -7.95 2.18
N ASN A 75 -2.40 -8.95 3.06
CA ASN A 75 -3.36 -10.06 3.14
C ASN A 75 -4.80 -9.58 3.35
N ALA A 76 -4.99 -8.50 4.12
CA ALA A 76 -6.31 -7.89 4.32
C ALA A 76 -6.99 -7.43 3.02
N PHE A 77 -6.20 -7.23 1.96
CA PHE A 77 -6.64 -6.83 0.63
C PHE A 77 -6.53 -7.95 -0.40
N GLY A 78 -6.19 -9.18 0.02
CA GLY A 78 -5.97 -10.31 -0.88
C GLY A 78 -4.72 -10.16 -1.75
N LEU A 79 -3.71 -9.42 -1.27
CA LEU A 79 -2.45 -9.16 -1.97
C LEU A 79 -1.29 -9.86 -1.25
N ASP A 80 -0.21 -10.12 -1.99
CA ASP A 80 1.02 -10.68 -1.44
C ASP A 80 2.29 -10.01 -1.98
N ALA A 81 3.43 -10.36 -1.39
CA ALA A 81 4.73 -9.84 -1.80
C ALA A 81 5.05 -10.13 -3.28
N ASN A 82 4.56 -11.25 -3.84
CA ASN A 82 4.76 -11.58 -5.24
C ASN A 82 3.98 -10.62 -6.15
N TYR A 83 2.74 -10.30 -5.78
CA TYR A 83 1.92 -9.32 -6.46
C TYR A 83 2.59 -7.94 -6.44
N ILE A 84 3.12 -7.51 -5.29
CA ILE A 84 3.85 -6.24 -5.17
C ILE A 84 5.09 -6.24 -6.07
N LYS A 85 5.88 -7.32 -6.06
CA LYS A 85 7.07 -7.46 -6.91
C LYS A 85 6.70 -7.44 -8.41
N TYR A 86 5.62 -8.11 -8.79
CA TYR A 86 5.10 -8.10 -10.15
C TYR A 86 4.71 -6.69 -10.59
N TYR A 87 3.90 -6.00 -9.79
CA TYR A 87 3.47 -4.63 -10.11
C TYR A 87 4.64 -3.64 -10.14
N ALA A 88 5.63 -3.78 -9.26
CA ALA A 88 6.85 -2.98 -9.30
C ALA A 88 7.62 -3.17 -10.62
N SER A 89 7.72 -4.42 -11.11
CA SER A 89 8.33 -4.71 -12.40
C SER A 89 7.54 -4.09 -13.56
N GLU A 90 6.22 -4.24 -13.59
CA GLU A 90 5.38 -3.63 -14.62
C GLU A 90 5.49 -2.10 -14.60
N LEU A 91 5.46 -1.48 -13.42
CA LEU A 91 5.64 -0.04 -13.27
C LEU A 91 7.01 0.41 -13.78
N SER A 92 8.08 -0.33 -13.50
CA SER A 92 9.41 -0.01 -14.03
C SER A 92 9.46 -0.09 -15.56
N LYS A 93 8.72 -1.01 -16.19
CA LYS A 93 8.64 -1.08 -17.66
C LYS A 93 7.95 0.15 -18.24
N GLU A 94 6.85 0.57 -17.63
CA GLU A 94 6.11 1.76 -18.07
C GLU A 94 6.94 3.04 -17.86
N LEU A 95 7.62 3.18 -16.73
CA LEU A 95 8.52 4.31 -16.49
C LEU A 95 9.63 4.38 -17.54
N LYS A 96 10.22 3.24 -17.91
CA LYS A 96 11.25 3.18 -18.96
C LYS A 96 10.75 3.56 -20.35
N LYS A 97 9.45 3.36 -20.65
CA LYS A 97 8.85 3.79 -21.92
C LYS A 97 8.55 5.29 -21.98
N ALA A 98 8.36 5.91 -20.82
CA ALA A 98 8.06 7.34 -20.70
C ALA A 98 9.32 8.23 -20.67
N GLU A 99 10.50 7.61 -20.66
CA GLU A 99 11.82 8.27 -20.79
C GLU A 99 12.22 8.43 -22.26
#